data_AF-A0AAV0TWR5-F1
#
_entry.id   AF-A0AAV0TWR5-F1
#
_cell.length_a   1.000
_cell.length_b   1.000
_cell.length_c   1.000
_cell.angle_alpha   90.00
_cell.angle_beta   90.00
_cell.angle_gamma   90.00
#
_symmetry.space_group_name_H-M   'P 1'
#
loop_
_entity.id
_entity.type
_entity.pdbx_description
1 polymer ?
#
loop_
_entity_poly.entity_id
_entity_poly.type
_entity_poly.pdbx_seq_one_letter_code
_entity_poly.pdbx_strand_id
1 'polypeptide(L)'
;MCVIRPWERIEASRIVLQQFHATPGAKNDKDISESGKSPFRSRSIAENLVEFEKMRLGLYGEGEACLRMKMDLGSPNPNMWDHVAYRIRFVPHPHVGDKWCIYPTYDYTHCIVDALEHIDYSICTLEFETRRESYYWLLHELDLFKPNVYEFARLSMTYTVLSKRKLLKLVMSKTVRGWDDPRMGTLNGLRRRGFTSGIIKQFCKEIGVTRVQSTIQIERLYSVARNILGESSKRVMAVLDPVELVIENFSDLPDKSALSLLVPDYPQDVDLDGDKAYHQMRLTQKIFLDRTDVRTEDLKDFFGVAPNKQVRLKYAFPFTCTKLETENSGRVTKVLGQMDWTNSTKPKGVLSWVPANSPKVEVRVYSHLFTVPELPNDVKDWESFVDSKNSERIYDSARMDPESYAKNVDSIVQFERIGYFVPDQDSTKDKKVFNQIVALRDGAGEMTGGAAISGANASRKDAQMQQLALKMEKMKLSPTDMFKKQPELYGQFDAEGLPTHNAVGEELTKNQRKKLKKEQDKQKKLHDAYLADVKA
;
A
#
# COMPACT_ATOMS: atom_id res chain seq x y z
N MET A 1 37.14 4.42 23.84
CA MET A 1 36.71 5.08 22.59
C MET A 1 37.88 5.83 21.96
N CYS A 2 37.84 6.12 20.66
CA CYS A 2 38.89 6.82 19.92
C CYS A 2 38.32 7.93 19.02
N VAL A 3 38.96 9.11 19.00
CA VAL A 3 38.61 10.18 18.03
C VAL A 3 39.42 10.00 16.74
N ILE A 4 38.76 9.86 15.60
CA ILE A 4 39.39 9.65 14.27
C ILE A 4 39.21 10.87 13.37
N ARG A 5 40.22 11.16 12.55
CA ARG A 5 40.16 12.06 11.39
C ARG A 5 40.71 11.38 10.12
N PRO A 6 40.27 11.69 8.88
CA PRO A 6 38.95 12.09 8.39
C PRO A 6 38.11 10.88 7.90
N TRP A 7 36.85 11.12 7.50
CA TRP A 7 35.86 10.13 7.05
C TRP A 7 36.34 9.13 5.97
N GLU A 8 37.14 9.60 5.00
CA GLU A 8 37.66 8.76 3.91
C GLU A 8 38.47 7.56 4.40
N ARG A 9 39.15 7.70 5.54
CA ARG A 9 39.92 6.60 6.16
C ARG A 9 39.03 5.57 6.86
N ILE A 10 37.78 5.92 7.19
CA ILE A 10 36.81 4.99 7.79
C ILE A 10 36.26 4.05 6.73
N GLU A 11 35.92 4.58 5.54
CA GLU A 11 35.41 3.77 4.43
C GLU A 11 36.48 2.80 3.93
N ALA A 12 37.72 3.27 3.78
CA ALA A 12 38.86 2.42 3.41
C ALA A 12 39.10 1.28 4.42
N SER A 13 39.07 1.59 5.73
CA SER A 13 39.19 0.58 6.80
C SER A 13 38.04 -0.43 6.74
N ARG A 14 36.81 -0.01 6.48
CA ARG A 14 35.66 -0.91 6.32
C ARG A 14 35.80 -1.85 5.14
N ILE A 15 36.25 -1.36 3.98
CA ILE A 15 36.46 -2.21 2.80
C ILE A 15 37.51 -3.29 3.09
N VAL A 16 38.61 -2.92 3.75
CA VAL A 16 39.66 -3.88 4.14
C VAL A 16 39.11 -4.92 5.12
N LEU A 17 38.31 -4.50 6.11
CA LEU A 17 37.67 -5.43 7.05
C LEU A 17 36.66 -6.36 6.35
N GLN A 18 35.88 -5.85 5.39
CA GLN A 18 34.99 -6.69 4.57
C GLN A 18 35.77 -7.75 3.79
N GLN A 19 36.90 -7.36 3.18
CA GLN A 19 37.76 -8.29 2.44
C GLN A 19 38.39 -9.34 3.35
N PHE A 20 38.92 -8.93 4.52
CA PHE A 20 39.43 -9.84 5.54
C PHE A 20 38.35 -10.83 5.98
N HIS A 21 37.13 -10.34 6.22
CA HIS A 21 36.02 -11.19 6.62
C HIS A 21 35.41 -12.03 5.49
N ALA A 22 35.71 -11.74 4.23
CA ALA A 22 35.35 -12.59 3.10
C ALA A 22 36.30 -13.79 2.92
N THR A 23 37.51 -13.76 3.51
CA THR A 23 38.46 -14.88 3.40
C THR A 23 38.10 -16.06 4.33
N PRO A 24 38.25 -17.32 3.87
CA PRO A 24 38.06 -18.50 4.71
C PRO A 24 39.17 -18.66 5.76
N GLY A 25 38.83 -19.18 6.95
CA GLY A 25 39.77 -19.49 8.02
C GLY A 25 39.38 -18.90 9.38
N ALA A 26 40.12 -19.28 10.43
CA ALA A 26 40.00 -18.64 11.74
C ALA A 26 40.55 -17.20 11.66
N LYS A 27 39.81 -16.24 12.20
CA LYS A 27 40.13 -14.82 12.12
C LYS A 27 40.42 -14.27 13.50
N ASN A 28 41.58 -13.64 13.65
CA ASN A 28 41.92 -12.89 14.86
C ASN A 28 42.23 -11.44 14.54
N ASP A 29 42.03 -10.58 15.54
CA ASP A 29 42.33 -9.15 15.51
C ASP A 29 43.82 -8.83 15.17
N LYS A 30 44.71 -9.80 15.43
CA LYS A 30 46.15 -9.72 15.12
C LYS A 30 46.45 -9.89 13.63
N ASP A 31 45.57 -10.55 12.89
CA ASP A 31 45.76 -10.88 11.46
C ASP A 31 45.22 -9.77 10.54
N ILE A 32 44.56 -8.76 11.13
CA ILE A 32 44.06 -7.58 10.43
C ILE A 32 45.22 -6.65 10.11
N SER A 33 45.39 -6.35 8.82
CA SER A 33 46.41 -5.41 8.33
C SER A 33 46.29 -4.03 8.98
N GLU A 34 47.40 -3.31 9.09
CA GLU A 34 47.42 -1.93 9.61
C GLU A 34 46.48 -1.00 8.83
N SER A 35 46.28 -1.23 7.52
CA SER A 35 45.30 -0.50 6.70
C SER A 35 43.84 -0.74 7.10
N GLY A 36 43.54 -1.87 7.76
CA GLY A 36 42.22 -2.18 8.32
C GLY A 36 41.96 -1.48 9.65
N LYS A 37 43.01 -1.00 10.32
CA LYS A 37 42.93 -0.29 11.61
C LYS A 37 43.05 1.22 11.39
N SER A 38 42.32 2.00 12.18
CA SER A 38 42.55 3.44 12.16
C SER A 38 43.91 3.76 12.79
N PRO A 39 44.72 4.65 12.18
CA PRO A 39 45.97 5.12 12.79
C PRO A 39 45.79 5.74 14.17
N PHE A 40 44.57 6.15 14.51
CA PHE A 40 44.26 6.79 15.78
C PHE A 40 43.78 5.80 16.85
N ARG A 41 43.48 4.54 16.50
CA ARG A 41 42.92 3.52 17.41
C ARG A 41 43.79 3.23 18.64
N SER A 42 45.09 3.48 18.53
CA SER A 42 46.10 3.31 19.58
C SER A 42 46.38 4.57 20.40
N ARG A 43 45.69 5.70 20.15
CA ARG A 43 45.80 6.91 20.97
C ARG A 43 45.56 6.61 22.45
N SER A 44 46.30 7.31 23.31
CA SER A 44 46.12 7.22 24.75
C SER A 44 44.75 7.74 25.18
N ILE A 45 44.32 7.37 26.39
CA ILE A 45 43.07 7.85 26.97
C ILE A 45 43.09 9.39 27.11
N ALA A 46 44.19 9.94 27.61
CA ALA A 46 44.36 11.38 27.81
C ALA A 46 44.22 12.18 26.50
N GLU A 47 44.87 11.72 25.43
CA GLU A 47 44.74 12.35 24.11
C GLU A 47 43.31 12.28 23.58
N ASN A 48 42.63 11.15 23.75
CA ASN A 48 41.24 11.01 23.29
C ASN A 48 40.27 11.94 24.04
N LEU A 49 40.45 12.13 25.35
CA LEU A 49 39.65 13.08 26.14
C LEU A 49 39.84 14.52 25.64
N VAL A 50 41.08 14.92 25.39
CA VAL A 50 41.39 16.24 24.83
C VAL A 50 40.76 16.43 23.46
N GLU A 51 40.91 15.45 22.56
CA GLU A 51 40.33 15.55 21.22
C GLU A 51 38.80 15.55 21.24
N PHE A 52 38.17 14.80 22.15
CA PHE A 52 36.72 14.79 22.28
C PHE A 52 36.17 16.11 22.84
N GLU A 53 36.87 16.72 23.80
CA GLU A 53 36.52 18.05 24.31
C GLU A 53 36.63 19.11 23.21
N LYS A 54 37.66 19.05 22.36
CA LYS A 54 37.76 19.93 21.17
C LYS A 54 36.58 19.74 20.21
N MET A 55 36.08 18.50 20.04
CA MET A 55 34.85 18.27 19.26
C MET A 55 33.64 18.94 19.92
N ARG A 56 33.49 18.81 21.25
CA ARG A 56 32.40 19.43 22.03
C ARG A 56 32.42 20.96 21.98
N LEU A 57 33.62 21.56 21.94
CA LEU A 57 33.84 23.00 21.80
C LEU A 57 33.68 23.51 20.36
N GLY A 58 33.40 22.65 19.38
CA GLY A 58 33.21 23.04 17.98
C GLY A 58 34.50 23.42 17.25
N LEU A 59 35.66 22.95 17.72
CA LEU A 59 36.97 23.27 17.11
C LEU A 59 37.29 22.44 15.85
N TYR A 60 36.35 21.61 15.41
CA TYR A 60 36.42 20.82 14.18
C TYR A 60 35.14 21.01 13.35
N GLY A 61 35.31 21.02 12.03
CA GLY A 61 34.21 21.04 11.06
C GLY A 61 33.38 19.74 11.05
N GLU A 62 32.20 19.78 10.41
CA GLU A 62 31.40 18.57 10.23
C GLU A 62 32.17 17.50 9.42
N GLY A 63 32.18 16.26 9.93
CA GLY A 63 32.86 15.15 9.26
C GLY A 63 34.39 15.11 9.44
N GLU A 64 35.00 16.15 10.02
CA GLU A 64 36.45 16.18 10.27
C GLU A 64 36.88 15.22 11.40
N ALA A 65 36.02 15.04 12.40
CA ALA A 65 36.27 14.16 13.53
C ALA A 65 35.01 13.41 14.00
N CYS A 66 35.20 12.20 14.50
CA CYS A 66 34.15 11.42 15.18
C CYS A 66 34.72 10.57 16.32
N LEU A 67 33.92 10.32 17.34
CA LEU A 67 34.24 9.38 18.41
C LEU A 67 33.77 7.98 18.00
N ARG A 68 34.62 6.97 18.10
CA ARG A 68 34.29 5.56 17.86
C ARG A 68 34.49 4.71 19.10
N MET A 69 33.62 3.71 19.26
CA MET A 69 33.78 2.64 20.24
C MET A 69 34.93 1.75 19.78
N LYS A 70 35.80 1.34 20.71
CA LYS A 70 36.95 0.48 20.41
C LYS A 70 36.54 -0.95 20.78
N MET A 71 35.99 -1.66 19.81
CA MET A 71 35.34 -2.98 19.94
C MET A 71 36.26 -4.08 19.37
N ASP A 72 35.68 -5.13 18.78
CA ASP A 72 36.37 -6.27 18.19
C ASP A 72 36.30 -6.21 16.66
N LEU A 73 37.43 -5.94 16.00
CA LEU A 73 37.49 -5.89 14.53
C LEU A 73 37.55 -7.31 13.92
N GLY A 74 37.88 -8.32 14.72
CA GLY A 74 37.94 -9.73 14.37
C GLY A 74 36.58 -10.43 14.46
N SER A 75 35.57 -9.78 15.02
CA SER A 75 34.20 -10.30 15.02
C SER A 75 33.67 -10.38 13.58
N PRO A 76 33.00 -11.48 13.19
CA PRO A 76 32.35 -11.60 11.88
C PRO A 76 31.15 -10.66 11.75
N ASN A 77 30.67 -10.07 12.85
CA ASN A 77 29.58 -9.11 12.86
C ASN A 77 30.11 -7.69 12.53
N PRO A 78 29.69 -7.08 11.41
CA PRO A 78 30.14 -5.74 11.05
C PRO A 78 29.76 -4.65 12.07
N ASN A 79 28.81 -4.93 12.96
CA ASN A 79 28.42 -3.99 14.01
C ASN A 79 29.44 -3.90 15.15
N MET A 80 30.39 -4.82 15.21
CA MET A 80 31.49 -4.80 16.16
C MET A 80 32.73 -4.08 15.61
N TRP A 81 32.70 -3.58 14.38
CA TRP A 81 33.84 -2.95 13.73
C TRP A 81 34.00 -1.47 14.12
N ASP A 82 34.26 -1.25 15.40
CA ASP A 82 34.45 0.06 16.02
C ASP A 82 33.35 1.06 15.60
N HIS A 83 32.09 0.86 16.00
CA HIS A 83 30.99 1.75 15.59
C HIS A 83 31.19 3.19 16.05
N VAL A 84 30.67 4.14 15.27
CA VAL A 84 30.71 5.58 15.61
C VAL A 84 29.75 5.85 16.76
N ALA A 85 30.24 6.47 17.83
CA ALA A 85 29.46 6.90 18.98
C ALA A 85 28.97 8.35 18.85
N TYR A 86 29.83 9.29 18.45
CA TYR A 86 29.47 10.72 18.28
C TYR A 86 29.94 11.28 16.94
N ARG A 87 29.13 12.20 16.39
CA ARG A 87 29.43 12.98 15.18
C ARG A 87 29.25 14.47 15.45
N ILE A 88 29.99 15.29 14.71
CA ILE A 88 29.84 16.74 14.72
C ILE A 88 28.71 17.15 13.76
N ARG A 89 27.78 17.97 14.24
CA ARG A 89 26.77 18.66 13.45
C ARG A 89 26.51 20.05 14.03
N PHE A 90 26.59 21.08 13.20
CA PHE A 90 26.28 22.47 13.57
C PHE A 90 24.82 22.80 13.21
N VAL A 91 23.90 22.02 13.79
CA VAL A 91 22.46 22.21 13.63
C VAL A 91 21.83 22.33 15.02
N PRO A 92 21.01 23.37 15.27
CA PRO A 92 20.27 23.49 16.51
C PRO A 92 19.38 22.28 16.77
N HIS A 93 19.40 21.73 17.99
CA HIS A 93 18.48 20.66 18.36
C HIS A 93 17.11 21.24 18.75
N PRO A 94 15.98 20.69 18.27
CA PRO A 94 14.65 21.21 18.58
C PRO A 94 14.33 21.36 20.09
N HIS A 95 14.93 20.53 20.95
CA HIS A 95 14.67 20.56 22.40
C HIS A 95 15.75 21.27 23.24
N VAL A 96 17.00 21.37 22.76
CA VAL A 96 18.13 21.88 23.55
C VAL A 96 18.87 23.03 22.86
N GLY A 97 18.36 23.51 21.73
CA GLY A 97 18.93 24.60 20.94
C GLY A 97 20.37 24.32 20.52
N ASP A 98 21.20 25.35 20.61
CA ASP A 98 22.61 25.34 20.18
C ASP A 98 23.59 24.88 21.27
N LYS A 99 23.09 24.24 22.34
CA LYS A 99 23.93 23.80 23.46
C LYS A 99 25.01 22.79 23.07
N TRP A 100 24.79 22.04 21.98
CA TRP A 100 25.68 20.98 21.53
C TRP A 100 25.94 21.08 20.03
N CYS A 101 27.21 20.86 19.64
CA CYS A 101 27.62 20.66 18.25
C CYS A 101 28.08 19.22 17.98
N ILE A 102 27.99 18.34 18.98
CA ILE A 102 28.22 16.91 18.85
C ILE A 102 26.98 16.15 19.25
N TYR A 103 26.61 15.16 18.44
CA TYR A 103 25.40 14.36 18.63
C TYR A 103 25.76 12.88 18.63
N PRO A 104 25.19 12.11 19.58
CA PRO A 104 25.42 10.68 19.62
C PRO A 104 24.67 9.96 18.49
N THR A 105 25.15 8.78 18.12
CA THR A 105 24.49 7.90 17.15
C THR A 105 23.47 6.99 17.83
N TYR A 106 22.56 6.42 17.04
CA TYR A 106 21.57 5.44 17.51
C TYR A 106 22.21 4.28 18.28
N ASP A 107 23.30 3.71 17.76
CA ASP A 107 23.98 2.56 18.36
C ASP A 107 24.59 2.89 19.73
N TYR A 108 24.94 4.16 19.96
CA TYR A 108 25.42 4.62 21.25
C TYR A 108 24.29 4.94 22.22
N THR A 109 23.23 5.60 21.75
CA THR A 109 22.14 6.05 22.65
C THR A 109 21.18 4.95 23.04
N HIS A 110 20.77 4.09 22.11
CA HIS A 110 19.60 3.23 22.28
C HIS A 110 19.73 2.33 23.53
N CYS A 111 20.83 1.60 23.64
CA CYS A 111 21.07 0.73 24.80
C CYS A 111 21.24 1.51 26.10
N ILE A 112 21.97 2.64 26.08
CA ILE A 112 22.19 3.45 27.27
C ILE A 112 20.87 4.01 27.79
N VAL A 113 20.01 4.52 26.90
CA VAL A 113 18.68 5.03 27.28
C VAL A 113 17.82 3.91 27.86
N ASP A 114 17.76 2.74 27.20
CA ASP A 114 17.02 1.59 27.74
C ASP A 114 17.51 1.20 29.15
N ALA A 115 18.83 1.23 29.36
CA ALA A 115 19.42 0.91 30.66
C ALA A 115 19.12 1.96 31.73
N LEU A 116 19.20 3.25 31.39
CA LEU A 116 18.92 4.37 32.29
C LEU A 116 17.43 4.48 32.64
N GLU A 117 16.55 4.11 31.71
CA GLU A 117 15.10 4.06 31.92
C GLU A 117 14.63 2.73 32.55
N HIS A 118 15.56 1.80 32.83
CA HIS A 118 15.27 0.48 33.39
C HIS A 118 14.24 -0.32 32.58
N ILE A 119 14.39 -0.33 31.25
CA ILE A 119 13.51 -1.07 30.35
C ILE A 119 13.75 -2.59 30.52
N ASP A 120 12.73 -3.33 30.96
CA ASP A 120 12.83 -4.79 31.10
C ASP A 120 12.92 -5.51 29.74
N TYR A 121 12.13 -5.03 28.77
CA TYR A 121 11.90 -5.64 27.46
C TYR A 121 12.03 -4.59 26.35
N SER A 122 13.20 -4.50 25.73
CA SER A 122 13.45 -3.63 24.57
C SER A 122 13.03 -4.35 23.29
N ILE A 123 11.86 -3.97 22.76
CA ILE A 123 11.24 -4.64 21.61
C ILE A 123 11.48 -3.82 20.34
N CYS A 124 12.23 -4.38 19.39
CA CYS A 124 12.51 -3.73 18.11
C CYS A 124 12.21 -4.65 16.91
N THR A 125 12.50 -4.21 15.69
CA THR A 125 12.24 -5.02 14.49
C THR A 125 13.49 -5.82 14.08
N LEU A 126 13.29 -6.90 13.31
CA LEU A 126 14.36 -7.81 12.88
C LEU A 126 15.54 -7.13 12.15
N GLU A 127 15.34 -5.95 11.56
CA GLU A 127 16.42 -5.17 10.95
C GLU A 127 17.56 -4.82 11.93
N PHE A 128 17.31 -4.91 13.24
CA PHE A 128 18.28 -4.62 14.29
C PHE A 128 18.85 -5.87 14.97
N GLU A 129 18.48 -7.08 14.54
CA GLU A 129 18.92 -8.34 15.19
C GLU A 129 20.46 -8.46 15.25
N THR A 130 21.14 -8.12 14.15
CA THR A 130 22.62 -8.12 14.09
C THR A 130 23.27 -7.07 14.99
N ARG A 131 22.53 -6.09 15.50
CA ARG A 131 23.05 -5.03 16.39
C ARG A 131 23.01 -5.41 17.86
N ARG A 132 22.37 -6.53 18.22
CA ARG A 132 22.23 -6.99 19.61
C ARG A 132 23.58 -7.21 20.28
N GLU A 133 24.57 -7.71 19.52
CA GLU A 133 25.93 -7.90 20.04
C GLU A 133 26.57 -6.57 20.46
N SER A 134 26.55 -5.57 19.57
CA SER A 134 27.07 -4.23 19.87
C SER A 134 26.30 -3.51 20.99
N TYR A 135 25.00 -3.78 21.10
CA TYR A 135 24.14 -3.28 22.19
C TYR A 135 24.64 -3.80 23.55
N TYR A 136 24.80 -5.12 23.70
CA TYR A 136 25.24 -5.71 24.95
C TYR A 136 26.71 -5.45 25.28
N TRP A 137 27.55 -5.35 24.24
CA TRP A 137 28.94 -4.93 24.41
C TRP A 137 29.02 -3.57 25.09
N LEU A 138 28.27 -2.57 24.61
CA LEU A 138 28.33 -1.22 25.17
C LEU A 138 27.84 -1.16 26.62
N LEU A 139 26.76 -1.90 26.95
CA LEU A 139 26.27 -1.98 28.32
C LEU A 139 27.24 -2.69 29.26
N HIS A 140 27.93 -3.73 28.77
CA HIS A 140 28.98 -4.39 29.54
C HIS A 140 30.14 -3.44 29.84
N GLU A 141 30.65 -2.73 28.82
CA GLU A 141 31.78 -1.82 28.99
C GLU A 141 31.48 -0.62 29.89
N LEU A 142 30.22 -0.21 29.97
CA LEU A 142 29.78 0.88 30.84
C LEU A 142 29.31 0.41 32.23
N ASP A 143 29.34 -0.91 32.49
CA ASP A 143 28.81 -1.52 33.71
C ASP A 143 27.36 -1.09 34.03
N LEU A 144 26.51 -1.10 32.99
CA LEU A 144 25.10 -0.70 33.07
C LEU A 144 24.16 -1.91 33.12
N PHE A 145 22.93 -1.65 33.59
CA PHE A 145 21.81 -2.59 33.50
C PHE A 145 21.64 -3.12 32.06
N LYS A 146 21.27 -4.39 31.91
CA LYS A 146 21.15 -5.09 30.63
C LYS A 146 19.69 -5.49 30.36
N PRO A 147 18.94 -4.65 29.62
CA PRO A 147 17.60 -4.97 29.12
C PRO A 147 17.55 -6.28 28.31
N ASN A 148 16.43 -6.98 28.34
CA ASN A 148 16.20 -8.09 27.43
C ASN A 148 15.73 -7.57 26.07
N VAL A 149 16.51 -7.83 25.01
CA VAL A 149 16.19 -7.37 23.66
C VAL A 149 15.45 -8.46 22.88
N TYR A 150 14.30 -8.11 22.30
CA TYR A 150 13.50 -8.99 21.47
C TYR A 150 13.13 -8.33 20.15
N GLU A 151 13.21 -9.09 19.07
CA GLU A 151 12.90 -8.62 17.73
C GLU A 151 11.64 -9.28 17.18
N PHE A 152 10.86 -8.52 16.42
CA PHE A 152 9.71 -9.03 15.67
C PHE A 152 9.76 -8.61 14.20
N ALA A 153 9.03 -9.33 13.36
CA ALA A 153 8.90 -9.01 11.95
C ALA A 153 8.09 -7.71 11.79
N ARG A 154 8.67 -6.76 11.06
CA ARG A 154 7.98 -5.51 10.71
C ARG A 154 6.72 -5.80 9.89
N LEU A 155 5.66 -5.03 10.13
CA LEU A 155 4.47 -5.03 9.29
C LEU A 155 4.81 -4.60 7.85
N SER A 156 4.54 -5.49 6.90
CA SER A 156 4.45 -5.19 5.47
C SER A 156 3.01 -5.44 5.02
N MET A 157 2.48 -4.59 4.14
CA MET A 157 1.10 -4.68 3.67
C MET A 157 1.03 -4.57 2.14
N THR A 158 0.13 -5.33 1.53
CA THR A 158 -0.13 -5.20 0.10
C THR A 158 -0.70 -3.83 -0.25
N TYR A 159 -0.42 -3.37 -1.48
CA TYR A 159 -0.85 -2.10 -2.06
C TYR A 159 -0.49 -0.85 -1.24
N THR A 160 0.49 -0.97 -0.34
CA THR A 160 0.87 0.08 0.59
C THR A 160 2.39 0.22 0.64
N VAL A 161 2.88 1.45 0.74
CA VAL A 161 4.30 1.71 1.01
C VAL A 161 4.46 2.35 2.38
N LEU A 162 5.42 1.87 3.16
CA LEU A 162 5.74 2.41 4.49
C LEU A 162 7.11 3.11 4.53
N SER A 163 7.80 3.18 3.39
CA SER A 163 9.10 3.84 3.28
C SER A 163 8.92 5.36 3.28
N LYS A 164 9.55 6.05 4.25
CA LYS A 164 9.54 7.52 4.34
C LYS A 164 9.99 8.19 3.04
N ARG A 165 11.00 7.64 2.36
CA ARG A 165 11.49 8.17 1.07
C ARG A 165 10.42 8.11 -0.01
N LYS A 166 9.70 6.99 -0.12
CA LYS A 166 8.61 6.82 -1.11
C LYS A 166 7.40 7.69 -0.76
N LEU A 167 6.99 7.72 0.50
CA LEU A 167 5.88 8.55 0.99
C LEU A 167 6.15 10.05 0.80
N LEU A 168 7.36 10.52 1.14
CA LEU A 168 7.75 11.90 0.90
C LEU A 168 7.68 12.25 -0.59
N LYS A 169 8.11 11.32 -1.47
CA LYS A 169 8.05 11.52 -2.92
C LYS A 169 6.60 11.69 -3.39
N LEU A 170 5.66 10.84 -2.94
CA LEU A 170 4.23 10.95 -3.26
C LEU A 170 3.64 12.31 -2.85
N VAL A 171 4.02 12.81 -1.68
CA VAL A 171 3.55 14.11 -1.17
C VAL A 171 4.15 15.25 -1.99
N MET A 172 5.46 15.23 -2.26
CA MET A 172 6.15 16.27 -3.01
C MET A 172 5.74 16.32 -4.49
N SER A 173 5.42 15.16 -5.09
CA SER A 173 4.91 15.05 -6.45
C SER A 173 3.41 15.40 -6.57
N LYS A 174 2.73 15.69 -5.45
CA LYS A 174 1.28 15.95 -5.39
C LYS A 174 0.42 14.82 -5.97
N THR A 175 0.94 13.60 -5.97
CA THR A 175 0.16 12.41 -6.37
C THR A 175 -0.89 12.07 -5.32
N VAL A 176 -0.64 12.48 -4.07
CA VAL A 176 -1.58 12.48 -2.95
C VAL A 176 -1.76 13.89 -2.42
N ARG A 177 -2.85 14.14 -1.69
CA ARG A 177 -3.23 15.46 -1.14
C ARG A 177 -2.23 15.96 -0.09
N GLY A 178 -1.61 15.04 0.65
CA GLY A 178 -0.71 15.35 1.76
C GLY A 178 -0.36 14.11 2.58
N TRP A 179 0.23 14.32 3.75
CA TRP A 179 0.56 13.24 4.70
C TRP A 179 -0.67 12.59 5.35
N ASP A 180 -1.80 13.29 5.35
CA ASP A 180 -3.09 12.85 5.87
C ASP A 180 -4.05 12.38 4.76
N ASP A 181 -3.59 12.22 3.52
CA ASP A 181 -4.43 11.71 2.43
C ASP A 181 -5.01 10.31 2.80
N PRO A 182 -6.32 10.07 2.65
CA PRO A 182 -6.97 8.80 3.00
C PRO A 182 -6.38 7.55 2.34
N ARG A 183 -5.65 7.68 1.21
CA ARG A 183 -4.99 6.57 0.51
C ARG A 183 -3.62 6.22 1.09
N MET A 184 -3.08 7.05 1.98
CA MET A 184 -1.75 6.87 2.56
C MET A 184 -1.80 5.90 3.75
N GLY A 185 -0.78 5.05 3.87
CA GLY A 185 -0.58 4.15 5.02
C GLY A 185 -0.13 4.83 6.31
N THR A 186 -0.32 6.15 6.43
CA THR A 186 -0.01 6.92 7.65
C THR A 186 -1.17 6.83 8.63
N LEU A 187 -0.91 6.92 9.93
CA LEU A 187 -2.00 6.95 10.92
C LEU A 187 -2.94 8.15 10.71
N ASN A 188 -2.42 9.30 10.27
CA ASN A 188 -3.24 10.47 9.94
C ASN A 188 -4.14 10.20 8.71
N GLY A 189 -3.61 9.57 7.67
CA GLY A 189 -4.37 9.16 6.49
C GLY A 189 -5.46 8.17 6.82
N LEU A 190 -5.13 7.11 7.57
CA LEU A 190 -6.10 6.11 8.03
C LEU A 190 -7.18 6.73 8.93
N ARG A 191 -6.81 7.64 9.84
CA ARG A 191 -7.77 8.35 10.70
C ARG A 191 -8.71 9.22 9.86
N ARG A 192 -8.18 10.01 8.91
CA ARG A 192 -8.98 10.83 8.00
C ARG A 192 -9.88 10.01 7.08
N ARG A 193 -9.42 8.80 6.69
CA ARG A 193 -10.24 7.82 5.96
C ARG A 193 -11.36 7.23 6.82
N GLY A 194 -11.30 7.34 8.14
CA GLY A 194 -12.32 6.85 9.09
C GLY A 194 -11.97 5.56 9.81
N PHE A 195 -10.73 5.07 9.70
CA PHE A 195 -10.27 3.95 10.53
C PHE A 195 -10.11 4.41 11.98
N THR A 196 -10.97 3.87 12.86
CA THR A 196 -10.93 4.15 14.29
C THR A 196 -9.78 3.42 14.97
N SER A 197 -9.40 3.88 16.16
CA SER A 197 -8.38 3.19 16.97
C SER A 197 -8.78 1.75 17.31
N GLY A 198 -10.08 1.48 17.49
CA GLY A 198 -10.62 0.14 17.69
C GLY A 198 -10.32 -0.80 16.52
N ILE A 199 -10.53 -0.32 15.29
CA ILE A 199 -10.24 -1.09 14.07
C ILE A 199 -8.75 -1.40 13.96
N ILE A 200 -7.87 -0.42 14.16
CA ILE A 200 -6.42 -0.63 14.06
C ILE A 200 -5.91 -1.59 15.14
N LYS A 201 -6.37 -1.43 16.39
CA LYS A 201 -5.99 -2.35 17.49
C LYS A 201 -6.45 -3.78 17.22
N GLN A 202 -7.69 -3.95 16.75
CA GLN A 202 -8.21 -5.28 16.42
C GLN A 202 -7.47 -5.91 15.25
N PHE A 203 -7.12 -5.12 14.22
CA PHE A 203 -6.28 -5.58 13.11
C PHE A 203 -4.90 -6.05 13.60
N CYS A 204 -4.22 -5.27 14.45
CA CYS A 204 -2.94 -5.66 15.04
C CYS A 204 -3.05 -6.95 15.88
N LYS A 205 -4.16 -7.13 16.61
CA LYS A 205 -4.43 -8.35 17.39
C LYS A 205 -4.64 -9.57 16.49
N GLU A 206 -5.33 -9.40 15.36
CA GLU A 206 -5.63 -10.49 14.43
C GLU A 206 -4.41 -10.98 13.63
N ILE A 207 -3.53 -10.07 13.20
CA ILE A 207 -2.30 -10.45 12.49
C ILE A 207 -1.26 -11.09 13.41
N GLY A 208 -1.31 -10.78 14.71
CA GLY A 208 -0.36 -11.25 15.71
C GLY A 208 1.05 -10.67 15.55
N VAL A 209 1.96 -11.14 16.39
CA VAL A 209 3.37 -10.74 16.39
C VAL A 209 4.22 -11.99 16.21
N THR A 210 5.03 -12.04 15.17
CA THR A 210 5.91 -13.18 14.86
C THR A 210 7.28 -12.69 14.44
N ARG A 211 8.26 -13.60 14.38
CA ARG A 211 9.58 -13.34 13.78
C ARG A 211 9.65 -13.70 12.29
N VAL A 212 8.55 -14.16 11.68
CA VAL A 212 8.54 -14.54 10.27
C VAL A 212 8.10 -13.33 9.43
N GLN A 213 8.97 -12.87 8.55
CA GLN A 213 8.61 -11.81 7.60
C GLN A 213 7.53 -12.32 6.64
N SER A 214 6.43 -11.58 6.57
CA SER A 214 5.33 -11.86 5.66
C SER A 214 4.64 -10.56 5.25
N THR A 215 4.10 -10.53 4.03
CA THR A 215 3.27 -9.41 3.57
C THR A 215 1.82 -9.71 3.87
N ILE A 216 1.18 -8.84 4.65
CA ILE A 216 -0.23 -8.95 5.02
C ILE A 216 -1.10 -8.34 3.93
N GLN A 217 -2.16 -9.05 3.55
CA GLN A 217 -3.19 -8.54 2.65
C GLN A 217 -3.98 -7.40 3.30
N ILE A 218 -4.05 -6.24 2.64
CA ILE A 218 -4.81 -5.07 3.13
C ILE A 218 -6.31 -5.37 3.31
N GLU A 219 -6.82 -6.35 2.58
CA GLU A 219 -8.20 -6.84 2.69
C GLU A 219 -8.53 -7.34 4.12
N ARG A 220 -7.53 -7.79 4.89
CA ARG A 220 -7.73 -8.13 6.31
C ARG A 220 -8.10 -6.91 7.14
N LEU A 221 -7.44 -5.77 6.92
CA LEU A 221 -7.79 -4.51 7.58
C LEU A 221 -9.22 -4.06 7.20
N TYR A 222 -9.59 -4.23 5.93
CA TYR A 222 -10.94 -3.95 5.45
C TYR A 222 -12.00 -4.86 6.06
N SER A 223 -11.69 -6.15 6.22
CA SER A 223 -12.56 -7.12 6.88
C SER A 223 -12.82 -6.75 8.35
N VAL A 224 -11.77 -6.42 9.11
CA VAL A 224 -11.89 -5.96 10.49
C VAL A 224 -12.74 -4.70 10.58
N ALA A 225 -12.53 -3.74 9.68
CA ALA A 225 -13.33 -2.53 9.60
C ALA A 225 -14.81 -2.84 9.34
N ARG A 226 -15.11 -3.71 8.35
CA ARG A 226 -16.48 -4.11 8.02
C ARG A 226 -17.21 -4.75 9.20
N ASN A 227 -16.53 -5.61 9.97
CA ASN A 227 -17.14 -6.28 11.13
C ASN A 227 -17.51 -5.27 12.22
N ILE A 228 -16.57 -4.41 12.62
CA ILE A 228 -16.80 -3.41 13.68
C ILE A 228 -17.85 -2.37 13.25
N LEU A 229 -17.75 -1.88 12.01
CA LEU A 229 -18.67 -0.86 11.51
C LEU A 229 -20.06 -1.41 11.21
N GLY A 230 -20.16 -2.69 10.85
CA GLY A 230 -21.44 -3.36 10.60
C GLY A 230 -22.34 -3.42 11.82
N GLU A 231 -21.77 -3.47 13.03
CA GLU A 231 -22.54 -3.45 14.27
C GLU A 231 -22.86 -2.01 14.73
N SER A 232 -21.95 -1.06 14.49
CA SER A 232 -21.99 0.27 15.11
C SER A 232 -22.54 1.40 14.23
N SER A 233 -22.63 1.19 12.91
CA SER A 233 -23.00 2.27 11.97
C SER A 233 -24.49 2.26 11.62
N LYS A 234 -25.09 3.45 11.60
CA LYS A 234 -26.47 3.66 11.13
C LYS A 234 -26.59 3.46 9.63
N ARG A 235 -27.70 2.87 9.18
CA ARG A 235 -27.95 2.61 7.76
C ARG A 235 -28.65 3.81 7.16
N VAL A 236 -28.11 4.32 6.07
CA VAL A 236 -28.61 5.52 5.40
C VAL A 236 -28.69 5.26 3.91
N MET A 237 -29.78 5.69 3.28
CA MET A 237 -29.87 5.69 1.82
C MET A 237 -29.09 6.87 1.24
N ALA A 238 -28.24 6.55 0.27
CA ALA A 238 -27.50 7.50 -0.52
C ALA A 238 -27.38 6.99 -1.95
N VAL A 239 -27.16 7.93 -2.87
CA VAL A 239 -26.99 7.70 -4.30
C VAL A 239 -25.76 8.47 -4.74
N LEU A 240 -24.76 7.81 -5.34
CA LEU A 240 -23.47 8.43 -5.66
C LEU A 240 -23.54 9.18 -7.00
N ASP A 241 -24.08 8.53 -8.03
CA ASP A 241 -24.30 9.15 -9.36
C ASP A 241 -25.80 9.17 -9.68
N PRO A 242 -26.52 10.25 -9.36
CA PRO A 242 -27.98 10.27 -9.44
C PRO A 242 -28.52 10.26 -10.88
N VAL A 243 -29.53 9.42 -11.10
CA VAL A 243 -30.44 9.42 -12.26
C VAL A 243 -31.84 9.72 -11.77
N GLU A 244 -32.51 10.71 -12.36
CA GLU A 244 -33.89 11.07 -11.98
C GLU A 244 -34.86 9.96 -12.42
N LEU A 245 -35.72 9.53 -11.50
CA LEU A 245 -36.83 8.63 -11.77
C LEU A 245 -38.14 9.35 -11.46
N VAL A 246 -39.08 9.31 -12.40
CA VAL A 246 -40.41 9.92 -12.29
C VAL A 246 -41.48 8.84 -12.25
N ILE A 247 -42.28 8.87 -11.19
CA ILE A 247 -43.45 7.99 -11.01
C ILE A 247 -44.64 8.67 -11.70
N GLU A 248 -45.11 8.08 -12.79
CA GLU A 248 -46.15 8.66 -13.65
C GLU A 248 -47.53 8.60 -12.97
N ASN A 249 -47.85 7.48 -12.32
CA ASN A 249 -49.11 7.24 -11.62
C ASN A 249 -49.06 7.64 -10.13
N PHE A 250 -48.36 8.73 -9.79
CA PHE A 250 -48.21 9.17 -8.40
C PHE A 250 -49.52 9.71 -7.78
N SER A 251 -50.42 10.24 -8.61
CA SER A 251 -51.77 10.67 -8.21
C SER A 251 -52.67 9.53 -7.75
N ASP A 252 -52.36 8.31 -8.18
CA ASP A 252 -53.23 7.15 -8.02
C ASP A 252 -53.01 6.45 -6.65
N LEU A 253 -52.15 7.04 -5.82
CA LEU A 253 -51.87 6.58 -4.47
C LEU A 253 -53.15 6.59 -3.61
N PRO A 254 -53.58 5.44 -3.05
CA PRO A 254 -54.81 5.36 -2.25
C PRO A 254 -54.75 6.12 -0.92
N ASP A 255 -53.61 6.09 -0.23
CA ASP A 255 -53.41 6.75 1.06
C ASP A 255 -52.05 7.48 1.11
N LYS A 256 -52.08 8.78 1.36
CA LYS A 256 -50.90 9.64 1.47
C LYS A 256 -50.03 9.32 2.68
N SER A 257 -50.56 8.66 3.71
CA SER A 257 -49.79 8.25 4.88
C SER A 257 -48.67 7.27 4.47
N ALA A 258 -48.91 6.44 3.45
CA ALA A 258 -47.97 5.47 2.91
C ALA A 258 -46.74 6.08 2.21
N LEU A 259 -46.70 7.41 2.02
CA LEU A 259 -45.52 8.12 1.55
C LEU A 259 -44.46 8.27 2.63
N SER A 260 -44.82 8.19 3.91
CA SER A 260 -43.87 8.30 5.02
C SER A 260 -43.36 6.92 5.40
N LEU A 261 -42.12 6.61 5.02
CA LEU A 261 -41.52 5.30 5.20
C LEU A 261 -40.61 5.31 6.42
N LEU A 262 -40.69 4.25 7.22
CA LEU A 262 -39.78 4.02 8.35
C LEU A 262 -38.59 3.19 7.88
N VAL A 263 -37.40 3.75 8.05
CA VAL A 263 -36.13 3.12 7.66
C VAL A 263 -35.37 2.78 8.94
N PRO A 264 -35.06 1.50 9.20
CA PRO A 264 -34.34 1.11 10.40
C PRO A 264 -32.89 1.60 10.35
N ASP A 265 -32.47 2.37 11.37
CA ASP A 265 -31.09 2.79 11.61
C ASP A 265 -30.18 1.58 11.84
N TYR A 266 -30.66 0.58 12.57
CA TYR A 266 -29.95 -0.67 12.87
C TYR A 266 -30.80 -1.90 12.58
N PRO A 267 -30.74 -2.47 11.36
CA PRO A 267 -31.58 -3.61 10.94
C PRO A 267 -31.45 -4.88 11.81
N GLN A 268 -30.39 -5.02 12.59
CA GLN A 268 -30.16 -6.15 13.51
C GLN A 268 -30.72 -5.91 14.91
N ASP A 269 -30.99 -4.65 15.29
CA ASP A 269 -31.37 -4.26 16.66
C ASP A 269 -32.77 -3.65 16.72
N VAL A 270 -33.57 -3.85 15.67
CA VAL A 270 -34.89 -3.23 15.50
C VAL A 270 -35.84 -3.57 16.66
N ASP A 271 -35.68 -4.76 17.24
CA ASP A 271 -36.48 -5.23 18.38
C ASP A 271 -36.02 -4.67 19.74
N LEU A 272 -34.82 -4.08 19.83
CA LEU A 272 -34.22 -3.61 21.09
C LEU A 272 -34.53 -2.14 21.41
N ASP A 273 -34.65 -1.28 20.39
CA ASP A 273 -34.66 0.18 20.55
C ASP A 273 -36.03 0.87 20.32
N GLY A 274 -37.07 0.11 19.96
CA GLY A 274 -38.43 0.65 19.73
C GLY A 274 -38.45 1.78 18.67
N ASP A 275 -39.18 2.87 18.92
CA ASP A 275 -39.32 4.00 17.98
C ASP A 275 -38.01 4.76 17.69
N LYS A 276 -36.95 4.59 18.51
CA LYS A 276 -35.63 5.21 18.26
C LYS A 276 -34.79 4.45 17.24
N ALA A 277 -35.25 3.27 16.81
CA ALA A 277 -34.57 2.42 15.86
C ALA A 277 -34.75 2.87 14.39
N TYR A 278 -35.52 3.93 14.12
CA TYR A 278 -35.90 4.34 12.76
C TYR A 278 -35.70 5.84 12.49
N HIS A 279 -35.39 6.16 11.24
CA HIS A 279 -35.58 7.50 10.66
C HIS A 279 -36.71 7.47 9.62
N GLN A 280 -37.33 8.63 9.38
CA GLN A 280 -38.37 8.75 8.35
C GLN A 280 -37.78 9.19 7.01
N MET A 281 -38.29 8.59 5.94
CA MET A 281 -37.99 9.03 4.59
C MET A 281 -39.29 9.13 3.79
N ARG A 282 -39.49 10.26 3.12
CA ARG A 282 -40.72 10.53 2.38
C ARG A 282 -40.56 10.21 0.90
N LEU A 283 -41.40 9.30 0.37
CA LEU A 283 -41.49 9.06 -1.06
C LEU A 283 -42.13 10.27 -1.78
N THR A 284 -41.50 10.69 -2.87
CA THR A 284 -41.94 11.80 -3.72
C THR A 284 -42.16 11.33 -5.16
N GLN A 285 -42.91 12.08 -5.96
CA GLN A 285 -43.16 11.75 -7.37
C GLN A 285 -41.85 11.58 -8.16
N LYS A 286 -40.86 12.42 -7.85
CA LYS A 286 -39.51 12.34 -8.40
C LYS A 286 -38.57 11.80 -7.34
N ILE A 287 -37.70 10.87 -7.69
CA ILE A 287 -36.66 10.31 -6.83
C ILE A 287 -35.36 10.20 -7.62
N PHE A 288 -34.27 9.86 -6.95
CA PHE A 288 -33.00 9.54 -7.58
C PHE A 288 -32.61 8.08 -7.32
N LEU A 289 -32.13 7.43 -8.37
CA LEU A 289 -31.45 6.13 -8.31
C LEU A 289 -29.96 6.30 -8.62
N ASP A 290 -29.16 5.33 -8.20
CA ASP A 290 -27.78 5.28 -8.66
C ASP A 290 -27.70 4.86 -10.13
N ARG A 291 -26.84 5.52 -10.89
CA ARG A 291 -26.66 5.24 -12.32
C ARG A 291 -26.28 3.80 -12.59
N THR A 292 -25.52 3.17 -11.68
CA THR A 292 -25.13 1.76 -11.81
C THR A 292 -26.32 0.80 -11.74
N ASP A 293 -27.45 1.25 -11.17
CA ASP A 293 -28.70 0.51 -11.08
C ASP A 293 -29.61 0.71 -12.31
N VAL A 294 -29.19 1.46 -13.35
CA VAL A 294 -30.00 1.71 -14.56
C VAL A 294 -29.26 1.28 -15.81
N ARG A 295 -29.92 0.50 -16.68
CA ARG A 295 -29.38 0.08 -17.98
C ARG A 295 -30.42 0.23 -19.09
N THR A 296 -29.95 0.48 -20.30
CA THR A 296 -30.79 0.55 -21.51
C THR A 296 -31.30 -0.81 -21.95
N GLU A 297 -30.59 -1.88 -21.61
CA GLU A 297 -30.92 -3.26 -21.96
C GLU A 297 -30.94 -4.14 -20.71
N ASP A 298 -31.91 -5.05 -20.65
CA ASP A 298 -31.97 -6.05 -19.59
C ASP A 298 -31.04 -7.22 -19.88
N LEU A 299 -30.24 -7.61 -18.88
CA LEU A 299 -29.36 -8.75 -18.93
C LEU A 299 -29.71 -9.72 -17.79
N LYS A 300 -29.51 -11.02 -18.03
CA LYS A 300 -29.94 -12.10 -17.12
C LYS A 300 -29.32 -12.00 -15.72
N ASP A 301 -28.17 -11.35 -15.60
CA ASP A 301 -27.40 -11.12 -14.37
C ASP A 301 -27.61 -9.73 -13.75
N PHE A 302 -28.45 -8.89 -14.35
CA PHE A 302 -28.74 -7.56 -13.85
C PHE A 302 -30.00 -7.58 -12.98
N PHE A 303 -29.99 -6.91 -11.84
CA PHE A 303 -31.15 -6.78 -10.95
C PHE A 303 -31.59 -5.33 -10.74
N GLY A 304 -31.12 -4.42 -11.59
CA GLY A 304 -31.53 -3.01 -11.62
C GLY A 304 -32.68 -2.74 -12.59
N VAL A 305 -32.86 -1.45 -12.89
CA VAL A 305 -33.90 -0.92 -13.79
C VAL A 305 -33.48 -1.07 -15.25
N ALA A 306 -34.36 -1.68 -16.03
CA ALA A 306 -34.31 -1.72 -17.49
C ALA A 306 -35.73 -1.56 -18.05
N PRO A 307 -35.92 -1.23 -19.33
CA PRO A 307 -37.25 -1.08 -19.92
C PRO A 307 -38.11 -2.34 -19.70
N ASN A 308 -39.37 -2.15 -19.30
CA ASN A 308 -40.35 -3.21 -18.99
C ASN A 308 -39.98 -4.14 -17.83
N LYS A 309 -38.93 -3.79 -17.07
CA LYS A 309 -38.52 -4.56 -15.89
C LYS A 309 -39.08 -3.95 -14.62
N GLN A 310 -39.54 -4.83 -13.74
CA GLN A 310 -40.00 -4.45 -12.41
C GLN A 310 -38.89 -4.63 -11.38
N VAL A 311 -38.75 -3.66 -10.49
CA VAL A 311 -37.81 -3.64 -9.37
C VAL A 311 -38.53 -3.21 -8.10
N ARG A 312 -37.99 -3.52 -6.94
CA ARG A 312 -38.49 -3.02 -5.66
C ARG A 312 -37.66 -1.83 -5.22
N LEU A 313 -38.31 -0.69 -4.97
CA LEU A 313 -37.67 0.39 -4.23
C LEU A 313 -37.62 0.00 -2.76
N LYS A 314 -36.43 0.01 -2.15
CA LYS A 314 -36.26 -0.46 -0.78
C LYS A 314 -37.12 0.35 0.18
N TYR A 315 -37.76 -0.34 1.13
CA TYR A 315 -38.77 0.19 2.07
C TYR A 315 -40.05 0.75 1.44
N ALA A 316 -40.18 0.72 0.11
CA ALA A 316 -41.32 1.25 -0.63
C ALA A 316 -41.98 0.15 -1.48
N PHE A 317 -42.56 0.58 -2.60
CA PHE A 317 -43.38 -0.23 -3.50
C PHE A 317 -42.57 -0.74 -4.72
N PRO A 318 -43.06 -1.79 -5.40
CA PRO A 318 -42.53 -2.22 -6.70
C PRO A 318 -42.76 -1.17 -7.79
N PHE A 319 -41.75 -0.92 -8.61
CA PHE A 319 -41.76 0.02 -9.72
C PHE A 319 -41.44 -0.69 -11.04
N THR A 320 -42.21 -0.39 -12.09
CA THR A 320 -41.98 -0.89 -13.45
C THR A 320 -41.56 0.26 -14.36
N CYS A 321 -40.38 0.14 -14.98
CA CYS A 321 -39.91 1.14 -15.94
C CYS A 321 -40.68 1.02 -17.27
N THR A 322 -41.35 2.10 -17.66
CA THR A 322 -42.07 2.19 -18.95
C THR A 322 -41.16 2.76 -20.04
N LYS A 323 -40.34 3.76 -19.70
CA LYS A 323 -39.52 4.48 -20.66
C LYS A 323 -38.22 4.98 -20.04
N LEU A 324 -37.14 4.94 -20.82
CA LEU A 324 -35.88 5.60 -20.51
C LEU A 324 -35.67 6.76 -21.48
N GLU A 325 -35.25 7.90 -20.95
CA GLU A 325 -34.79 9.03 -21.75
C GLU A 325 -33.26 9.04 -21.72
N THR A 326 -32.67 9.11 -22.92
CA THR A 326 -31.23 9.15 -23.12
C THR A 326 -30.82 10.43 -23.82
N GLU A 327 -29.63 10.91 -23.51
CA GLU A 327 -28.94 11.93 -24.30
C GLU A 327 -28.37 11.34 -25.59
N ASN A 328 -27.96 12.22 -26.52
CA ASN A 328 -27.27 11.86 -27.76
C ASN A 328 -25.99 11.01 -27.53
N SER A 329 -25.41 11.07 -26.33
CA SER A 329 -24.25 10.28 -25.92
C SER A 329 -24.59 8.83 -25.54
N GLY A 330 -25.88 8.47 -25.50
CA GLY A 330 -26.37 7.19 -24.97
C GLY A 330 -26.51 7.16 -23.45
N ARG A 331 -26.18 8.25 -22.74
CA ARG A 331 -26.31 8.34 -21.28
C ARG A 331 -27.78 8.50 -20.89
N VAL A 332 -28.28 7.64 -19.99
CA VAL A 332 -29.63 7.74 -19.43
C VAL A 332 -29.73 8.96 -18.51
N THR A 333 -30.67 9.85 -18.77
CA THR A 333 -30.90 11.06 -17.96
C THR A 333 -32.12 10.94 -17.07
N LYS A 334 -33.15 10.23 -17.54
CA LYS A 334 -34.40 10.05 -16.81
C LYS A 334 -34.99 8.66 -17.01
N VAL A 335 -35.55 8.13 -15.93
CA VAL A 335 -36.36 6.92 -15.90
C VAL A 335 -37.82 7.33 -15.68
N LEU A 336 -38.74 6.82 -16.49
CA LEU A 336 -40.18 6.97 -16.30
C LEU A 336 -40.81 5.60 -16.08
N GLY A 337 -41.85 5.56 -15.27
CA GLY A 337 -42.56 4.32 -15.01
C GLY A 337 -43.68 4.46 -14.01
N GLN A 338 -44.24 3.30 -13.68
CA GLN A 338 -45.42 3.18 -12.83
C GLN A 338 -45.10 2.41 -11.56
N MET A 339 -45.70 2.84 -10.46
CA MET A 339 -45.63 2.18 -9.17
C MET A 339 -46.80 1.21 -8.99
N ASP A 340 -46.51 0.02 -8.49
CA ASP A 340 -47.51 -0.93 -8.02
C ASP A 340 -47.91 -0.60 -6.57
N TRP A 341 -48.88 0.29 -6.42
CA TRP A 341 -49.41 0.69 -5.10
C TRP A 341 -50.11 -0.44 -4.35
N THR A 342 -50.47 -1.54 -5.02
CA THR A 342 -51.05 -2.72 -4.37
C THR A 342 -49.99 -3.58 -3.67
N ASN A 343 -48.70 -3.39 -4.01
CA ASN A 343 -47.57 -4.16 -3.50
C ASN A 343 -47.77 -5.68 -3.66
N SER A 344 -48.48 -6.11 -4.70
CA SER A 344 -48.84 -7.50 -4.95
C SER A 344 -47.65 -8.31 -5.49
N THR A 345 -46.68 -7.63 -6.08
CA THR A 345 -45.53 -8.22 -6.75
C THR A 345 -44.29 -8.26 -5.85
N LYS A 346 -43.45 -9.29 -6.03
CA LYS A 346 -42.16 -9.45 -5.32
C LYS A 346 -41.01 -9.53 -6.33
N PRO A 347 -40.54 -8.39 -6.87
CA PRO A 347 -39.41 -8.35 -7.78
C PRO A 347 -38.12 -8.89 -7.13
N LYS A 348 -37.20 -9.40 -7.96
CA LYS A 348 -35.90 -9.90 -7.50
C LYS A 348 -34.94 -8.78 -7.10
N GLY A 349 -35.00 -7.64 -7.79
CA GLY A 349 -34.12 -6.49 -7.54
C GLY A 349 -34.67 -5.59 -6.44
N VAL A 350 -33.82 -5.20 -5.49
CA VAL A 350 -34.14 -4.23 -4.43
C VAL A 350 -33.13 -3.09 -4.51
N LEU A 351 -33.61 -1.88 -4.78
CA LEU A 351 -32.77 -0.72 -5.08
C LEU A 351 -32.89 0.33 -3.98
N SER A 352 -31.74 0.92 -3.64
CA SER A 352 -31.69 2.11 -2.80
C SER A 352 -32.03 3.33 -3.66
N TRP A 353 -32.69 4.30 -3.05
CA TRP A 353 -33.16 5.50 -3.72
C TRP A 353 -33.22 6.63 -2.69
N VAL A 354 -33.29 7.86 -3.18
CA VAL A 354 -33.46 9.04 -2.32
C VAL A 354 -34.46 10.02 -2.93
N PRO A 355 -35.23 10.77 -2.12
CA PRO A 355 -36.27 11.66 -2.63
C PRO A 355 -35.71 12.89 -3.36
N ALA A 356 -36.54 13.60 -4.12
CA ALA A 356 -36.09 14.74 -4.91
C ALA A 356 -35.54 15.92 -4.08
N ASN A 357 -36.00 16.06 -2.83
CA ASN A 357 -35.53 17.06 -1.87
C ASN A 357 -34.22 16.65 -1.18
N SER A 358 -33.58 15.55 -1.57
CA SER A 358 -32.31 15.12 -0.99
C SER A 358 -31.20 16.15 -1.17
N PRO A 359 -30.47 16.48 -0.09
CA PRO A 359 -29.34 17.39 -0.16
C PRO A 359 -28.22 16.82 -1.03
N LYS A 360 -27.44 17.72 -1.66
CA LYS A 360 -26.23 17.37 -2.41
C LYS A 360 -25.06 17.24 -1.44
N VAL A 361 -24.26 16.20 -1.63
CA VAL A 361 -23.03 15.95 -0.88
C VAL A 361 -21.92 15.54 -1.84
N GLU A 362 -20.67 15.81 -1.47
CA GLU A 362 -19.51 15.23 -2.15
C GLU A 362 -19.19 13.89 -1.49
N VAL A 363 -19.01 12.84 -2.29
CA VAL A 363 -18.57 11.52 -1.79
C VAL A 363 -17.27 11.13 -2.47
N ARG A 364 -16.27 10.77 -1.66
CA ARG A 364 -14.95 10.31 -2.11
C ARG A 364 -14.85 8.81 -1.86
N VAL A 365 -14.74 8.06 -2.95
CA VAL A 365 -14.58 6.60 -2.94
C VAL A 365 -13.12 6.27 -3.20
N TYR A 366 -12.55 5.40 -2.38
CA TYR A 366 -11.12 5.09 -2.40
C TYR A 366 -10.86 3.65 -2.83
N SER A 367 -9.90 3.48 -3.73
CA SER A 367 -9.33 2.19 -4.11
C SER A 367 -7.89 2.08 -3.64
N HIS A 368 -7.20 1.01 -4.02
CA HIS A 368 -5.78 0.84 -3.75
C HIS A 368 -4.97 1.99 -4.40
N LEU A 369 -3.98 2.51 -3.66
CA LEU A 369 -3.08 3.55 -4.18
C LEU A 369 -2.14 2.99 -5.25
N PHE A 370 -1.80 1.71 -5.16
CA PHE A 370 -0.94 1.01 -6.11
C PHE A 370 -1.72 -0.02 -6.92
N THR A 371 -1.33 -0.22 -8.17
CA THR A 371 -1.94 -1.18 -9.09
C THR A 371 -1.44 -2.62 -8.89
N VAL A 372 -0.36 -2.79 -8.11
CA VAL A 372 0.24 -4.10 -7.78
C VAL A 372 0.22 -4.35 -6.28
N PRO A 373 0.02 -5.60 -5.83
CA PRO A 373 0.01 -5.95 -4.41
C PRO A 373 1.34 -5.63 -3.73
N GLU A 374 2.47 -5.87 -4.39
CA GLU A 374 3.79 -5.61 -3.86
C GLU A 374 4.63 -4.92 -4.93
N LEU A 375 5.36 -3.88 -4.53
CA LEU A 375 6.32 -3.24 -5.43
C LEU A 375 7.52 -4.17 -5.59
N PRO A 376 7.97 -4.48 -6.82
CA PRO A 376 9.15 -5.30 -7.00
C PRO A 376 10.38 -4.61 -6.37
N ASN A 377 11.28 -5.42 -5.81
CA ASN A 377 12.55 -4.93 -5.31
C ASN A 377 13.35 -4.29 -6.45
N ASP A 378 14.03 -3.18 -6.15
CA ASP A 378 14.95 -2.47 -7.07
C ASP A 378 14.37 -1.80 -8.33
N VAL A 379 13.05 -1.56 -8.38
CA VAL A 379 12.46 -0.75 -9.46
C VAL A 379 12.71 0.74 -9.21
N LYS A 380 13.53 1.36 -10.08
CA LYS A 380 13.76 2.82 -10.08
C LYS A 380 12.49 3.63 -10.37
N ASP A 381 11.60 3.08 -11.20
CA ASP A 381 10.33 3.71 -11.61
C ASP A 381 9.12 3.08 -10.93
N TRP A 382 9.14 3.02 -9.59
CA TRP A 382 8.02 2.46 -8.82
C TRP A 382 6.76 3.35 -8.87
N GLU A 383 6.89 4.60 -9.30
CA GLU A 383 5.78 5.56 -9.43
C GLU A 383 4.81 5.18 -10.55
N SER A 384 5.29 4.48 -11.58
CA SER A 384 4.45 3.92 -12.65
C SER A 384 3.36 2.97 -12.14
N PHE A 385 3.52 2.42 -10.94
CA PHE A 385 2.53 1.56 -10.29
C PHE A 385 1.50 2.32 -9.45
N VAL A 386 1.59 3.64 -9.33
CA VAL A 386 0.57 4.43 -8.61
C VAL A 386 -0.66 4.56 -9.49
N ASP A 387 -1.83 4.20 -8.96
CA ASP A 387 -3.10 4.34 -9.67
C ASP A 387 -3.59 5.79 -9.60
N SER A 388 -3.17 6.60 -10.58
CA SER A 388 -3.59 8.00 -10.67
C SER A 388 -5.04 8.19 -11.11
N LYS A 389 -5.71 7.15 -11.63
CA LYS A 389 -7.05 7.28 -12.24
C LYS A 389 -8.16 6.74 -11.36
N ASN A 390 -7.93 5.64 -10.64
CA ASN A 390 -8.97 4.94 -9.89
C ASN A 390 -8.72 4.87 -8.38
N SER A 391 -7.56 5.31 -7.88
CA SER A 391 -7.30 5.29 -6.43
C SER A 391 -8.23 6.20 -5.63
N GLU A 392 -8.76 7.26 -6.26
CA GLU A 392 -9.79 8.13 -5.72
C GLU A 392 -10.80 8.45 -6.82
N ARG A 393 -12.09 8.33 -6.51
CA ARG A 393 -13.21 8.77 -7.35
C ARG A 393 -14.07 9.73 -6.54
N ILE A 394 -14.35 10.90 -7.11
CA ILE A 394 -15.12 11.96 -6.46
C ILE A 394 -16.48 12.07 -7.14
N TYR A 395 -17.53 12.01 -6.33
CA TYR A 395 -18.92 12.18 -6.73
C TYR A 395 -19.44 13.51 -6.14
N ASP A 396 -19.36 14.59 -6.91
CA ASP A 396 -19.72 15.94 -6.45
C ASP A 396 -21.23 16.19 -6.33
N SER A 397 -22.04 15.33 -6.96
CA SER A 397 -23.50 15.47 -7.05
C SER A 397 -24.25 14.35 -6.34
N ALA A 398 -23.56 13.59 -5.49
CA ALA A 398 -24.18 12.53 -4.70
C ALA A 398 -25.31 13.10 -3.82
N ARG A 399 -26.28 12.25 -3.51
CA ARG A 399 -27.50 12.61 -2.78
C ARG A 399 -27.66 11.68 -1.58
N MET A 400 -28.12 12.23 -0.46
CA MET A 400 -28.32 11.50 0.78
C MET A 400 -29.77 11.66 1.26
N ASP A 401 -30.26 10.71 2.06
CA ASP A 401 -31.50 10.85 2.80
C ASP A 401 -31.54 12.19 3.59
N PRO A 402 -32.62 13.01 3.44
CA PRO A 402 -32.72 14.30 4.11
C PRO A 402 -32.66 14.24 5.63
N GLU A 403 -33.30 13.26 6.26
CA GLU A 403 -33.38 13.19 7.73
C GLU A 403 -32.03 12.77 8.32
N SER A 404 -31.37 11.79 7.72
CA SER A 404 -30.02 11.37 8.08
C SER A 404 -29.00 12.48 7.82
N TYR A 405 -29.17 13.27 6.76
CA TYR A 405 -28.39 14.48 6.56
C TYR A 405 -28.70 15.58 7.58
N ALA A 406 -29.81 15.55 8.31
CA ALA A 406 -30.01 16.48 9.43
C ALA A 406 -29.43 15.94 10.74
N LYS A 407 -29.52 14.61 10.97
CA LYS A 407 -29.24 13.99 12.28
C LYS A 407 -27.85 13.35 12.40
N ASN A 408 -27.30 12.82 11.32
CA ASN A 408 -26.16 11.89 11.35
C ASN A 408 -24.90 12.43 10.65
N VAL A 409 -24.85 13.73 10.33
CA VAL A 409 -23.81 14.37 9.52
C VAL A 409 -22.41 14.27 10.08
N ASP A 410 -22.28 14.11 11.39
CA ASP A 410 -20.98 14.11 12.07
C ASP A 410 -20.57 12.70 12.54
N SER A 411 -21.30 11.67 12.09
CA SER A 411 -21.10 10.27 12.50
C SER A 411 -20.75 9.37 11.33
N ILE A 412 -20.14 8.22 11.63
CA ILE A 412 -19.91 7.17 10.64
C ILE A 412 -21.26 6.53 10.29
N VAL A 413 -21.53 6.42 9.00
CA VAL A 413 -22.78 5.84 8.48
C VAL A 413 -22.47 4.76 7.44
N GLN A 414 -23.36 3.79 7.34
CA GLN A 414 -23.36 2.82 6.26
C GLN A 414 -24.30 3.34 5.16
N PHE A 415 -23.74 3.77 4.03
CA PHE A 415 -24.54 3.96 2.83
C PHE A 415 -24.95 2.60 2.29
N GLU A 416 -26.26 2.36 2.28
CA GLU A 416 -26.79 1.06 1.93
C GLU A 416 -26.37 0.59 0.54
N ARG A 417 -26.04 -0.70 0.42
CA ARG A 417 -25.51 -1.35 -0.80
C ARG A 417 -24.16 -0.81 -1.30
N ILE A 418 -23.59 0.23 -0.67
CA ILE A 418 -22.37 0.90 -1.12
C ILE A 418 -21.20 0.59 -0.17
N GLY A 419 -21.24 1.08 1.07
CA GLY A 419 -20.08 1.05 1.97
C GLY A 419 -20.28 1.81 3.26
N TYR A 420 -19.20 1.92 4.03
CA TYR A 420 -19.15 2.75 5.24
C TYR A 420 -18.44 4.05 4.95
N PHE A 421 -18.98 5.16 5.46
CA PHE A 421 -18.56 6.51 5.15
C PHE A 421 -18.40 7.35 6.40
N VAL A 422 -17.39 8.21 6.41
CA VAL A 422 -17.11 9.17 7.47
C VAL A 422 -17.15 10.59 6.90
N PRO A 423 -17.66 11.59 7.64
CA PRO A 423 -17.52 12.99 7.27
C PRO A 423 -16.04 13.40 7.23
N ASP A 424 -15.59 14.00 6.13
CA ASP A 424 -14.23 14.49 5.99
C ASP A 424 -14.06 15.88 6.63
N GLN A 425 -12.85 16.19 7.06
CA GLN A 425 -12.48 17.50 7.61
C GLN A 425 -12.63 18.66 6.59
N ASP A 426 -12.68 18.38 5.28
CA ASP A 426 -12.98 19.39 4.25
C ASP A 426 -14.47 19.79 4.23
N SER A 427 -15.33 19.15 5.05
CA SER A 427 -16.73 19.50 5.18
C SER A 427 -16.91 20.90 5.77
N THR A 428 -17.78 21.69 5.16
CA THR A 428 -18.21 23.01 5.66
C THR A 428 -19.68 22.98 6.06
N LYS A 429 -20.25 24.13 6.45
CA LYS A 429 -21.68 24.25 6.72
C LYS A 429 -22.52 24.06 5.45
N ASP A 430 -22.02 24.55 4.31
CA ASP A 430 -22.75 24.57 3.04
C ASP A 430 -22.44 23.37 2.13
N LYS A 431 -21.31 22.69 2.37
CA LYS A 431 -20.87 21.53 1.59
C LYS A 431 -20.37 20.43 2.50
N LYS A 432 -21.06 19.30 2.51
CA LYS A 432 -20.63 18.10 3.23
C LYS A 432 -19.86 17.16 2.31
N VAL A 433 -18.76 16.64 2.83
CA VAL A 433 -17.84 15.73 2.14
C VAL A 433 -17.78 14.45 2.95
N PHE A 434 -17.99 13.31 2.29
CA PHE A 434 -17.90 11.99 2.92
C PHE A 434 -16.79 11.17 2.27
N ASN A 435 -15.91 10.62 3.10
CA ASN A 435 -14.88 9.67 2.68
C ASN A 435 -15.38 8.24 2.88
N GLN A 436 -15.18 7.38 1.89
CA GLN A 436 -15.38 5.95 2.06
C GLN A 436 -14.30 5.35 2.95
N ILE A 437 -14.70 4.74 4.06
CA ILE A 437 -13.82 3.98 4.93
C ILE A 437 -13.47 2.67 4.21
N VAL A 438 -14.52 1.88 3.90
CA VAL A 438 -14.44 0.57 3.25
C VAL A 438 -15.76 0.26 2.52
N ALA A 439 -15.69 -0.43 1.39
CA ALA A 439 -16.87 -0.94 0.69
C ALA A 439 -17.54 -2.10 1.45
N LEU A 440 -18.81 -2.43 1.15
CA LEU A 440 -19.53 -3.52 1.84
C LEU A 440 -18.98 -4.92 1.52
N ARG A 441 -18.40 -5.09 0.34
CA ARG A 441 -17.74 -6.31 -0.12
C ARG A 441 -16.42 -5.92 -0.75
N ASP A 442 -15.45 -6.83 -0.70
CA ASP A 442 -14.19 -6.64 -1.40
C ASP A 442 -14.52 -6.52 -2.90
N GLY A 443 -14.33 -5.33 -3.44
CA GLY A 443 -14.68 -5.04 -4.82
C GLY A 443 -13.79 -5.87 -5.73
N ALA A 444 -14.38 -6.83 -6.45
CA ALA A 444 -13.91 -7.12 -7.79
C ALA A 444 -14.00 -5.77 -8.53
N GLY A 445 -12.86 -5.14 -8.80
CA GLY A 445 -12.80 -3.85 -9.47
C GLY A 445 -13.72 -3.87 -10.68
N GLU A 446 -14.50 -2.81 -10.86
CA GLU A 446 -15.38 -2.64 -12.00
C GLU A 446 -14.58 -2.80 -13.30
N MET A 447 -14.67 -3.99 -13.89
CA MET A 447 -14.41 -4.23 -15.29
C MET A 447 -15.75 -4.56 -15.94
N THR A 448 -16.06 -3.75 -16.94
CA THR A 448 -17.10 -3.99 -17.94
C THR A 448 -17.07 -5.43 -18.46
N GLY A 449 -18.23 -6.09 -18.48
CA GLY A 449 -18.45 -7.35 -19.19
C GLY A 449 -18.43 -8.58 -18.29
N GLY A 450 -19.59 -9.21 -18.14
CA GLY A 450 -19.81 -10.39 -17.29
C GLY A 450 -19.30 -11.71 -17.87
N ALA A 451 -19.32 -12.69 -16.96
CA ALA A 451 -19.17 -14.14 -17.11
C ALA A 451 -17.74 -14.75 -17.13
N ALA A 452 -17.54 -15.71 -16.21
CA ALA A 452 -16.46 -16.70 -16.10
C ALA A 452 -15.08 -16.24 -15.55
N ILE A 453 -15.00 -15.82 -14.28
CA ILE A 453 -13.73 -15.43 -13.62
C ILE A 453 -13.48 -16.18 -12.30
N SER A 454 -13.63 -17.50 -12.27
CA SER A 454 -13.02 -18.33 -11.21
C SER A 454 -11.87 -19.19 -11.74
N GLY A 455 -11.86 -19.55 -13.02
CA GLY A 455 -10.75 -20.27 -13.67
C GLY A 455 -9.70 -19.40 -14.37
N ALA A 456 -10.06 -18.16 -14.76
CA ALA A 456 -9.20 -17.33 -15.60
C ALA A 456 -8.03 -16.64 -14.86
N ASN A 457 -8.17 -16.34 -13.56
CA ASN A 457 -7.11 -15.67 -12.79
C ASN A 457 -5.94 -16.62 -12.43
N ALA A 458 -6.21 -17.92 -12.28
CA ALA A 458 -5.17 -18.94 -12.18
C ALA A 458 -4.44 -19.09 -13.52
N SER A 459 -5.19 -19.22 -14.61
CA SER A 459 -4.65 -19.33 -15.98
C SER A 459 -3.77 -18.15 -16.39
N ARG A 460 -4.09 -16.91 -15.99
CA ARG A 460 -3.28 -15.72 -16.33
C ARG A 460 -1.98 -15.64 -15.53
N LYS A 461 -1.99 -16.09 -14.26
CA LYS A 461 -0.77 -16.26 -13.44
C LYS A 461 0.10 -17.39 -13.98
N ASP A 462 -0.51 -18.51 -14.37
CA ASP A 462 0.18 -19.66 -14.96
C ASP A 462 0.80 -19.30 -16.31
N ALA A 463 0.10 -18.53 -17.14
CA ALA A 463 0.64 -18.03 -18.40
C ALA A 463 1.81 -17.04 -18.19
N GLN A 464 1.73 -16.16 -17.18
CA GLN A 464 2.85 -15.27 -16.82
C GLN A 464 4.05 -16.04 -16.26
N MET A 465 3.81 -17.03 -15.38
CA MET A 465 4.84 -17.91 -14.84
C MET A 465 5.50 -18.76 -15.92
N GLN A 466 4.72 -19.31 -16.86
CA GLN A 466 5.23 -20.05 -18.03
C GLN A 466 6.03 -19.15 -18.96
N GLN A 467 5.59 -17.91 -19.21
CA GLN A 467 6.37 -16.94 -20.00
C GLN A 467 7.68 -16.56 -19.30
N LEU A 468 7.66 -16.40 -17.97
CA LEU A 468 8.87 -16.11 -17.19
C LEU A 468 9.84 -17.30 -17.20
N ALA A 469 9.33 -18.53 -17.04
CA ALA A 469 10.10 -19.77 -17.11
C ALA A 469 10.74 -19.96 -18.50
N LEU A 470 9.98 -19.76 -19.58
CA LEU A 470 10.48 -19.79 -20.96
C LEU A 470 11.55 -18.72 -21.20
N LYS A 471 11.40 -17.53 -20.61
CA LYS A 471 12.39 -16.46 -20.69
C LYS A 471 13.68 -16.83 -19.93
N MET A 472 13.57 -17.43 -18.75
CA MET A 472 14.72 -17.89 -17.97
C MET A 472 15.44 -19.07 -18.65
N GLU A 473 14.71 -20.01 -19.25
CA GLU A 473 15.32 -21.08 -20.06
C GLU A 473 16.06 -20.53 -21.28
N LYS A 474 15.52 -19.51 -21.95
CA LYS A 474 16.22 -18.81 -23.04
C LYS A 474 17.50 -18.15 -22.53
N MET A 475 17.52 -17.54 -21.34
CA MET A 475 18.71 -16.90 -20.78
C MET A 475 19.80 -17.91 -20.36
N LYS A 476 19.43 -19.14 -20.01
CA LYS A 476 20.38 -20.24 -19.70
C LYS A 476 21.15 -20.73 -20.93
N LEU A 477 20.66 -20.46 -22.13
CA LEU A 477 21.23 -21.00 -23.36
C LEU A 477 22.52 -20.27 -23.75
N SER A 478 23.63 -21.02 -23.82
CA SER A 478 24.92 -20.48 -24.22
C SER A 478 24.85 -19.88 -25.64
N PRO A 479 25.48 -18.73 -25.90
CA PRO A 479 25.54 -18.11 -27.23
C PRO A 479 26.16 -19.01 -28.30
N THR A 480 27.03 -19.96 -27.93
CA THR A 480 27.67 -20.91 -28.85
C THR A 480 26.77 -22.07 -29.25
N ASP A 481 25.73 -22.34 -28.46
CA ASP A 481 24.86 -23.52 -28.62
C ASP A 481 23.44 -23.15 -29.03
N MET A 482 23.12 -21.85 -29.06
CA MET A 482 21.81 -21.32 -29.43
C MET A 482 21.33 -21.83 -30.80
N PHE A 483 22.17 -21.73 -31.83
CA PHE A 483 21.81 -22.16 -33.19
C PHE A 483 21.93 -23.67 -33.40
N LYS A 484 22.74 -24.36 -32.60
CA LYS A 484 22.88 -25.82 -32.65
C LYS A 484 21.61 -26.55 -32.20
N LYS A 485 20.74 -25.86 -31.45
CA LYS A 485 19.42 -26.37 -31.05
C LYS A 485 18.34 -26.20 -32.13
N GLN A 486 18.69 -25.70 -33.31
CA GLN A 486 17.79 -25.53 -34.46
C GLN A 486 18.30 -26.34 -35.68
N PRO A 487 18.41 -27.68 -35.58
CA PRO A 487 18.91 -28.53 -36.66
C PRO A 487 18.04 -28.47 -37.92
N GLU A 488 16.79 -28.04 -37.79
CA GLU A 488 15.85 -27.81 -38.90
C GLU A 488 16.18 -26.55 -39.74
N LEU A 489 17.02 -25.65 -39.21
CA LEU A 489 17.41 -24.41 -39.88
C LEU A 489 18.87 -24.40 -40.32
N TYR A 490 19.78 -25.04 -39.57
CA TYR A 490 21.23 -24.92 -39.74
C TYR A 490 21.95 -26.26 -39.69
N GLY A 491 22.86 -26.49 -40.65
CA GLY A 491 23.57 -27.76 -40.80
C GLY A 491 25.05 -27.74 -40.40
N GLN A 492 25.74 -26.60 -40.54
CA GLN A 492 27.17 -26.46 -40.22
C GLN A 492 27.45 -25.15 -39.51
N PHE A 493 28.48 -25.11 -38.66
CA PHE A 493 28.81 -24.00 -37.77
C PHE A 493 30.32 -23.70 -37.78
N ASP A 494 30.70 -22.44 -37.53
CA ASP A 494 32.11 -22.05 -37.30
C ASP A 494 32.55 -22.25 -35.83
N ALA A 495 33.82 -21.95 -35.53
CA ALA A 495 34.42 -22.17 -34.21
C ALA A 495 33.73 -21.37 -33.09
N GLU A 496 33.09 -20.25 -33.45
CA GLU A 496 32.32 -19.39 -32.55
C GLU A 496 30.84 -19.82 -32.44
N GLY A 497 30.44 -20.90 -33.12
CA GLY A 497 29.08 -21.46 -33.07
C GLY A 497 28.08 -20.75 -33.98
N LEU A 498 28.54 -19.95 -34.95
CA LEU A 498 27.68 -19.27 -35.92
C LEU A 498 27.37 -20.19 -37.12
N PRO A 499 26.11 -20.23 -37.60
CA PRO A 499 25.78 -21.03 -38.78
C PRO A 499 26.54 -20.58 -40.04
N THR A 500 27.13 -21.55 -40.74
CA THR A 500 27.77 -21.37 -42.06
C THR A 500 26.90 -21.90 -43.19
N HIS A 501 26.11 -22.95 -42.94
CA HIS A 501 25.22 -23.57 -43.94
C HIS A 501 23.81 -23.77 -43.38
N ASN A 502 22.80 -23.72 -44.25
CA ASN A 502 21.43 -24.06 -43.91
C ASN A 502 21.26 -25.58 -43.72
N ALA A 503 20.08 -26.02 -43.25
CA ALA A 503 19.79 -27.44 -43.01
C ALA A 503 19.89 -28.35 -44.26
N VAL A 504 19.87 -27.77 -45.47
CA VAL A 504 19.96 -28.48 -46.75
C VAL A 504 21.41 -28.50 -47.28
N GLY A 505 22.36 -27.87 -46.56
CA GLY A 505 23.78 -27.87 -46.89
C GLY A 505 24.23 -26.74 -47.83
N GLU A 506 23.40 -25.72 -48.06
CA GLU A 506 23.77 -24.53 -48.85
C GLU A 506 24.43 -23.47 -47.97
N GLU A 507 25.45 -22.80 -48.51
CA GLU A 507 26.20 -21.77 -47.78
C GLU A 507 25.36 -20.50 -47.54
N LEU A 508 25.34 -20.01 -46.30
CA LEU A 508 24.62 -18.81 -45.92
C LEU A 508 25.31 -17.56 -46.44
N THR A 509 24.53 -16.66 -47.05
CA THR A 509 25.05 -15.39 -47.58
C THR A 509 25.67 -14.51 -46.48
N LYS A 510 26.62 -13.64 -46.85
CA LYS A 510 27.26 -12.68 -45.93
C LYS A 510 26.25 -11.84 -45.13
N ASN A 511 25.13 -11.46 -45.74
CA ASN A 511 24.08 -10.69 -45.07
C ASN A 511 23.29 -11.53 -44.05
N GLN A 512 23.03 -12.81 -44.33
CA GLN A 512 22.39 -13.73 -43.37
C GLN A 512 23.31 -13.98 -42.18
N ARG A 513 24.60 -14.25 -42.40
CA ARG A 513 25.58 -14.44 -41.32
C ARG A 513 25.72 -13.19 -40.44
N LYS A 514 25.67 -11.98 -41.03
CA LYS A 514 25.69 -10.72 -40.27
C LYS A 514 24.46 -10.54 -39.36
N LYS A 515 23.27 -11.00 -39.81
CA LYS A 515 22.05 -10.99 -38.99
C LYS A 515 22.15 -11.98 -37.83
N LEU A 516 22.62 -13.19 -38.10
CA LEU A 516 22.81 -14.24 -37.09
C LEU A 516 23.83 -13.82 -36.02
N LYS A 517 24.91 -13.15 -36.42
CA LYS A 517 25.91 -12.61 -35.47
C LYS A 517 25.30 -11.57 -34.53
N LYS A 518 24.43 -10.69 -35.04
CA LYS A 518 23.72 -9.71 -34.22
C LYS A 518 22.76 -10.37 -33.22
N GLU A 519 22.20 -11.51 -33.58
CA GLU A 519 21.33 -12.30 -32.70
C GLU A 519 22.14 -13.05 -31.63
N GLN A 520 23.29 -13.61 -32.01
CA GLN A 520 24.26 -14.19 -31.08
C GLN A 520 24.76 -13.17 -30.04
N ASP A 521 25.08 -11.95 -30.46
CA ASP A 521 25.53 -10.86 -29.58
C ASP A 521 24.45 -10.44 -28.58
N LYS A 522 23.16 -10.46 -28.99
CA LYS A 522 22.04 -10.20 -28.09
C LYS A 522 21.89 -11.33 -27.05
N GLN A 523 22.00 -12.57 -27.49
CA GLN A 523 21.95 -13.72 -26.59
C GLN A 523 23.11 -13.73 -25.60
N LYS A 524 24.31 -13.33 -26.02
CA LYS A 524 25.48 -13.18 -25.15
C LYS A 524 25.22 -12.22 -24.00
N LYS A 525 24.64 -11.04 -24.27
CA LYS A 525 24.26 -10.09 -23.21
C LYS A 525 23.24 -10.66 -22.22
N LEU A 526 22.29 -11.47 -22.70
CA LEU A 526 21.28 -12.11 -21.85
C LEU A 526 21.88 -13.23 -20.99
N HIS A 527 22.78 -14.03 -21.56
CA HIS A 527 23.46 -15.12 -20.88
C HIS A 527 24.48 -14.60 -19.85
N ASP A 528 25.22 -13.54 -20.17
CA ASP A 528 26.15 -12.89 -19.24
C ASP A 528 25.40 -12.29 -18.04
N ALA A 529 24.21 -11.72 -18.26
CA ALA A 529 23.33 -11.24 -17.19
C ALA A 529 22.84 -12.39 -16.29
N TYR A 530 22.52 -13.54 -16.86
CA TYR A 530 22.17 -14.75 -16.09
C TYR A 530 23.34 -15.26 -15.26
N LEU A 531 24.56 -15.32 -15.82
CA LEU A 531 25.75 -15.76 -15.09
C LEU A 531 26.13 -14.80 -13.94
N ALA A 532 25.84 -13.51 -14.09
CA ALA A 532 26.02 -12.52 -13.02
C ALA A 532 25.03 -12.75 -11.86
N ASP A 533 23.78 -13.11 -12.18
CA ASP A 533 22.71 -13.37 -11.21
C ASP A 533 22.90 -14.71 -10.45
N VAL A 534 23.50 -15.72 -11.09
CA VAL A 534 23.81 -17.02 -10.45
C VAL A 534 25.07 -16.97 -9.57
N LYS A 535 25.95 -15.99 -9.78
CA LYS A 535 27.19 -15.81 -9.00
C LYS A 535 27.04 -14.84 -7.82
N ALA A 536 26.00 -14.02 -7.83
CA ALA A 536 25.58 -13.17 -6.71
C ALA A 536 24.77 -13.99 -5.70
#